data_AF-A0A955Y908-F1
#
_entry.id   AF-A0A955Y908-F1
#
_cell.length_a   1.000
_cell.length_b   1.000
_cell.length_c   1.000
_cell.angle_alpha   90.00
_cell.angle_beta   90.00
_cell.angle_gamma   90.00
#
_symmetry.space_group_name_H-M   'P 1'
#
loop_
_entity.id
_entity.type
_entity.pdbx_description
1 polymer ?
#
loop_
_entity_poly.entity_id
_entity_poly.type
_entity_poly.pdbx_seq_one_letter_code
_entity_poly.pdbx_strand_id
1 'polypeptide(L)'
;MWWFLLDARALELSASDDGELGAALTQAIAQPGDHVVFVAPGTYTEERTLTAGLAGRVRIRPMPQAEAPVVFQADRGDDGFFLVDGNVILELHGVEIDGMGQSRAARVVNGGGLDILFSYVHDTHSNNGGGAVAVGAGSFVFASESLFEGSTAARGGFFSGTTADAQINLRRTTLRRGTATSGGGGAIESLGS
;
A
#
# COMPACT_ATOMS: atom_id res chain seq x y z
N MET A 1 15.13 -3.98 -31.16
CA MET A 1 16.33 -4.47 -30.46
C MET A 1 16.13 -4.15 -29.00
N TRP A 2 15.57 -5.10 -28.24
CA TRP A 2 15.24 -4.93 -26.83
C TRP A 2 16.35 -5.62 -26.02
N TRP A 3 17.09 -4.82 -25.26
CA TRP A 3 18.07 -5.32 -24.31
C TRP A 3 17.34 -5.67 -23.02
N PHE A 4 17.23 -6.96 -22.72
CA PHE A 4 16.93 -7.43 -21.37
C PHE A 4 18.26 -7.56 -20.62
N LEU A 5 18.54 -6.63 -19.72
CA LEU A 5 19.50 -6.88 -18.64
C LEU A 5 18.77 -7.74 -17.60
N LEU A 6 19.00 -9.06 -17.71
CA LEU A 6 18.87 -10.01 -16.63
C LEU A 6 19.94 -9.68 -15.59
N ASP A 7 19.56 -9.14 -14.43
CA ASP A 7 20.32 -9.35 -13.21
C ASP A 7 19.43 -9.16 -11.96
N ALA A 8 18.66 -10.22 -11.68
CA ALA A 8 18.04 -10.64 -10.41
C ALA A 8 16.84 -11.53 -10.79
N ARG A 9 16.94 -12.84 -10.57
CA ARG A 9 15.76 -13.72 -10.70
C ARG A 9 14.82 -13.36 -9.58
N ALA A 10 13.77 -12.60 -9.88
CA ALA A 10 12.74 -12.35 -8.90
C ALA A 10 12.13 -13.70 -8.48
N LEU A 11 12.05 -13.97 -7.18
CA LEU A 11 11.37 -15.16 -6.70
C LEU A 11 9.88 -14.97 -6.97
N GLU A 12 9.28 -15.92 -7.69
CA GLU A 12 7.85 -15.94 -7.96
C GLU A 12 7.15 -16.75 -6.87
N LEU A 13 6.21 -16.09 -6.19
CA LEU A 13 5.35 -16.70 -5.17
C LEU A 13 3.90 -16.56 -5.64
N SER A 14 3.04 -17.49 -5.23
CA SER A 14 1.61 -17.45 -5.53
C SER A 14 0.79 -17.56 -4.27
N ALA A 15 -0.32 -16.82 -4.22
CA ALA A 15 -1.31 -16.92 -3.15
C ALA A 15 -2.71 -17.06 -3.73
N SER A 16 -3.50 -17.99 -3.18
CA SER A 16 -4.89 -18.22 -3.54
C SER A 16 -5.89 -18.02 -2.39
N ASP A 17 -5.38 -17.87 -1.16
CA ASP A 17 -6.14 -17.51 0.04
C ASP A 17 -5.31 -16.65 1.01
N ASP A 18 -5.95 -16.18 2.10
CA ASP A 18 -5.33 -15.34 3.14
C ASP A 18 -4.09 -15.98 3.77
N GLY A 19 -4.16 -17.28 4.06
CA GLY A 19 -3.06 -18.02 4.68
C GLY A 19 -1.84 -18.09 3.76
N GLU A 20 -2.05 -18.31 2.47
CA GLU A 20 -1.00 -18.33 1.46
C GLU A 20 -0.42 -16.93 1.19
N LEU A 21 -1.24 -15.88 1.21
CA LEU A 21 -0.77 -14.49 1.02
C LEU A 21 0.17 -14.08 2.15
N GLY A 22 -0.23 -14.31 3.40
CA GLY A 22 0.60 -14.01 4.56
C GLY A 22 1.92 -14.80 4.54
N ALA A 23 1.89 -16.07 4.14
CA ALA A 23 3.08 -16.90 4.00
C ALA A 23 4.02 -16.41 2.88
N ALA A 24 3.46 -16.08 1.71
CA ALA A 24 4.22 -15.56 0.57
C ALA A 24 4.90 -14.22 0.91
N LEU A 25 4.18 -13.31 1.57
CA LEU A 25 4.77 -12.04 1.99
C LEU A 25 5.82 -12.24 3.07
N THR A 26 5.57 -13.09 4.07
CA THR A 26 6.57 -13.45 5.09
C THR A 26 7.84 -14.00 4.43
N GLN A 27 7.69 -14.87 3.43
CA GLN A 27 8.82 -15.43 2.69
C GLN A 27 9.57 -14.38 1.86
N ALA A 28 8.84 -13.52 1.14
CA ALA A 28 9.42 -12.42 0.37
C ALA A 28 10.20 -11.45 1.27
N ILE A 29 9.69 -11.19 2.47
CA ILE A 29 10.31 -10.29 3.43
C ILE A 29 11.46 -10.96 4.18
N ALA A 30 11.49 -12.29 4.31
CA ALA A 30 12.57 -13.01 4.97
C ALA A 30 13.84 -13.21 4.11
N GLN A 31 13.78 -12.92 2.81
CA GLN A 31 14.87 -13.16 1.88
C GLN A 31 15.30 -11.85 1.20
N PRO A 32 16.59 -11.47 1.25
CA PRO A 32 17.07 -10.31 0.49
C PRO A 32 16.83 -10.48 -1.01
N GLY A 33 16.37 -9.42 -1.69
CA GLY A 33 16.23 -9.39 -3.14
C GLY A 33 14.89 -8.86 -3.64
N ASP A 34 14.67 -9.00 -4.95
CA ASP A 34 13.42 -8.67 -5.63
C ASP A 34 12.49 -9.89 -5.61
N HIS A 35 11.24 -9.69 -5.25
CA HIS A 35 10.21 -10.73 -5.19
C HIS A 35 8.97 -10.29 -5.97
N VAL A 36 8.30 -11.24 -6.61
CA VAL A 36 6.99 -11.02 -7.25
C VAL A 36 6.00 -12.02 -6.67
N VAL A 37 4.93 -11.50 -6.06
CA VAL A 37 3.82 -12.29 -5.53
C VAL A 37 2.64 -12.16 -6.48
N PHE A 38 2.26 -13.27 -7.10
CA PHE A 38 1.06 -13.39 -7.92
C PHE A 38 -0.13 -13.80 -7.07
N VAL A 39 -1.18 -12.99 -7.08
CA VAL A 39 -2.35 -13.18 -6.22
C VAL A 39 -3.55 -13.57 -7.08
N ALA A 40 -4.20 -14.68 -6.73
CA ALA A 40 -5.42 -15.10 -7.39
C ALA A 40 -6.57 -14.11 -7.06
N PRO A 41 -7.55 -13.93 -7.94
CA PRO A 41 -8.73 -13.11 -7.65
C PRO A 41 -9.42 -13.53 -6.35
N GLY A 42 -9.88 -12.55 -5.59
CA GLY A 42 -10.53 -12.80 -4.30
C GLY A 42 -10.41 -11.62 -3.37
N THR A 43 -11.17 -11.68 -2.29
CA THR A 43 -11.06 -10.75 -1.16
C THR A 43 -10.17 -11.39 -0.11
N TYR A 44 -9.09 -10.72 0.21
CA TYR A 44 -8.12 -11.12 1.22
C TYR A 44 -8.30 -10.26 2.45
N THR A 45 -8.65 -10.86 3.59
CA THR A 45 -8.88 -10.13 4.83
C THR A 45 -7.81 -10.50 5.84
N GLU A 46 -6.99 -9.53 6.22
CA GLU A 46 -5.91 -9.78 7.16
C GLU A 46 -6.16 -9.03 8.47
N GLU A 47 -6.09 -9.75 9.60
CA GLU A 47 -6.18 -9.17 10.94
C GLU A 47 -4.81 -8.69 11.45
N ARG A 48 -3.72 -9.07 10.77
CA ARG A 48 -2.35 -8.75 11.13
C ARG A 48 -1.71 -7.84 10.10
N THR A 49 -1.10 -6.76 10.57
CA THR A 49 -0.29 -5.90 9.73
C THR A 49 0.86 -6.68 9.10
N LEU A 50 0.95 -6.66 7.77
CA LEU A 50 2.05 -7.30 7.04
C LEU A 50 3.26 -6.36 7.01
N THR A 51 4.27 -6.64 7.83
CA THR A 51 5.48 -5.82 7.96
C THR A 51 6.55 -6.25 6.96
N ALA A 52 6.79 -5.45 5.93
CA ALA A 52 7.98 -5.58 5.10
C ALA A 52 9.18 -4.93 5.81
N GLY A 53 10.19 -5.71 6.22
CA GLY A 53 11.29 -5.25 7.10
C GLY A 53 12.72 -5.58 6.67
N LEU A 54 12.94 -6.26 5.53
CA LEU A 54 14.30 -6.51 5.00
C LEU A 54 14.52 -5.79 3.65
N ALA A 55 15.78 -5.48 3.36
CA ALA A 55 16.18 -4.73 2.18
C ALA A 55 15.81 -5.45 0.88
N GLY A 56 15.04 -4.78 0.01
CA GLY A 56 14.62 -5.35 -1.26
C GLY A 56 13.34 -4.73 -1.81
N ARG A 57 12.76 -5.40 -2.79
CA ARG A 57 11.53 -4.94 -3.45
C ARG A 57 10.54 -6.09 -3.60
N VAL A 58 9.33 -5.89 -3.12
CA VAL A 58 8.24 -6.87 -3.23
C VAL A 58 7.19 -6.31 -4.16
N ARG A 59 6.86 -7.03 -5.24
CA ARG A 59 5.83 -6.64 -6.20
C ARG A 59 4.63 -7.55 -6.06
N ILE A 60 3.46 -7.00 -5.76
CA ILE A 60 2.21 -7.74 -5.72
C ILE A 60 1.44 -7.48 -7.01
N ARG A 61 1.05 -8.56 -7.70
CA ARG A 61 0.34 -8.49 -8.98
C ARG A 61 -0.80 -9.51 -9.01
N PRO A 62 -1.98 -9.17 -9.57
CA PRO A 62 -2.97 -10.17 -9.93
C PRO A 62 -2.40 -11.19 -10.90
N MET A 63 -2.88 -12.43 -10.81
CA MET A 63 -2.61 -13.44 -11.82
C MET A 63 -3.16 -12.99 -13.20
N PRO A 64 -2.47 -13.25 -14.32
CA PRO A 64 -2.84 -12.75 -15.66
C PRO A 64 -4.21 -13.18 -16.19
N GLN A 65 -4.87 -14.15 -15.56
CA GLN A 65 -6.15 -14.74 -15.97
C GLN A 65 -7.32 -14.26 -15.10
N ALA A 66 -7.08 -13.23 -14.28
CA ALA A 66 -8.05 -12.64 -13.38
C ALA A 66 -9.06 -11.76 -14.13
N GLU A 67 -10.31 -12.20 -14.24
CA GLU A 67 -11.44 -11.32 -14.60
C GLU A 67 -12.01 -10.58 -13.39
N ALA A 68 -11.81 -11.11 -12.19
CA ALA A 68 -12.24 -10.53 -10.92
C ALA A 68 -11.07 -9.83 -10.20
N PRO A 69 -11.34 -8.78 -9.38
CA PRO A 69 -10.30 -8.03 -8.69
C PRO A 69 -9.63 -8.86 -7.59
N VAL A 70 -8.39 -8.47 -7.26
CA VAL A 70 -7.73 -8.83 -6.00
C VAL A 70 -8.00 -7.70 -5.02
N VAL A 71 -8.75 -7.96 -3.96
CA VAL A 71 -9.15 -6.97 -2.97
C VAL A 71 -8.46 -7.25 -1.65
N PHE A 72 -7.65 -6.32 -1.15
CA PHE A 72 -7.06 -6.38 0.19
C PHE A 72 -7.93 -5.60 1.17
N GLN A 73 -8.54 -6.28 2.12
CA GLN A 73 -9.47 -5.69 3.06
C GLN A 73 -8.85 -5.60 4.45
N ALA A 74 -8.62 -4.37 4.93
CA ALA A 74 -8.07 -4.14 6.27
C ALA A 74 -9.21 -4.14 7.29
N ASP A 75 -9.32 -5.21 8.09
CA ASP A 75 -10.42 -5.36 9.06
C ASP A 75 -10.15 -4.63 10.39
N ARG A 76 -8.88 -4.56 10.83
CA ARG A 76 -8.46 -3.92 12.10
C ARG A 76 -7.02 -3.39 12.05
N GLY A 77 -6.66 -2.52 13.00
CA GLY A 77 -5.29 -2.06 13.26
C GLY A 77 -4.98 -0.65 12.73
N ASP A 78 -4.12 0.09 13.43
CA ASP A 78 -3.79 1.49 13.07
C ASP A 78 -2.85 1.60 11.85
N ASP A 79 -2.22 0.49 11.46
CA ASP A 79 -1.19 0.45 10.42
C ASP A 79 -1.74 0.08 9.04
N GLY A 80 -2.99 -0.38 8.95
CA GLY A 80 -3.61 -0.82 7.72
C GLY A 80 -3.21 -2.23 7.27
N PHE A 81 -3.54 -2.59 6.03
CA PHE A 81 -3.23 -3.90 5.47
C PHE A 81 -1.71 -4.09 5.31
N PHE A 82 -1.02 -3.05 4.84
CA PHE A 82 0.42 -3.07 4.60
C PHE A 82 1.16 -2.11 5.52
N LEU A 83 2.18 -2.61 6.23
CA LEU A 83 3.20 -1.80 6.90
C LEU A 83 4.54 -1.98 6.20
N VAL A 84 5.06 -0.89 5.68
CA VAL A 84 6.37 -0.84 5.04
C VAL A 84 7.33 -0.18 6.01
N ASP A 85 8.31 -0.92 6.54
CA ASP A 85 9.28 -0.44 7.54
C ASP A 85 10.72 -0.71 7.08
N GLY A 86 11.61 0.27 7.24
CA GLY A 86 13.01 0.14 6.83
C GLY A 86 13.21 0.21 5.31
N ASN A 87 14.33 -0.32 4.81
CA ASN A 87 14.77 -0.12 3.41
C ASN A 87 14.08 -1.06 2.40
N VAL A 88 12.75 -1.15 2.43
CA VAL A 88 11.98 -2.00 1.52
C VAL A 88 11.07 -1.17 0.63
N ILE A 89 10.86 -1.64 -0.60
CA ILE A 89 9.89 -1.06 -1.53
C ILE A 89 8.77 -2.07 -1.78
N LEU A 90 7.54 -1.70 -1.44
CA LEU A 90 6.35 -2.47 -1.81
C LEU A 90 5.73 -1.86 -3.06
N GLU A 91 5.59 -2.64 -4.13
CA GLU A 91 4.91 -2.25 -5.36
C GLU A 91 3.56 -2.98 -5.45
N LEU A 92 2.46 -2.22 -5.51
CA LEU A 92 1.09 -2.74 -5.64
C LEU A 92 0.57 -2.44 -7.04
N HIS A 93 0.35 -3.48 -7.84
CA HIS A 93 0.00 -3.34 -9.26
C HIS A 93 -1.35 -3.97 -9.57
N GLY A 94 -2.35 -3.19 -9.99
CA GLY A 94 -3.63 -3.76 -10.45
C GLY A 94 -4.49 -4.34 -9.32
N VAL A 95 -4.30 -3.89 -8.08
CA VAL A 95 -5.03 -4.41 -6.92
C VAL A 95 -6.03 -3.38 -6.40
N GLU A 96 -7.03 -3.86 -5.68
CA GLU A 96 -7.92 -3.03 -4.90
C GLU A 96 -7.54 -3.13 -3.42
N ILE A 97 -7.57 -2.01 -2.69
CA ILE A 97 -7.37 -1.99 -1.24
C ILE A 97 -8.59 -1.32 -0.64
N ASP A 98 -9.28 -2.01 0.27
CA ASP A 98 -10.44 -1.50 1.00
C ASP A 98 -10.11 -1.35 2.49
N GLY A 99 -9.98 -0.10 2.94
CA GLY A 99 -9.88 0.24 4.35
C GLY A 99 -11.25 0.19 5.02
N MET A 100 -11.50 -0.81 5.85
CA MET A 100 -12.74 -0.92 6.62
C MET A 100 -12.54 -0.51 8.10
N GLY A 101 -13.58 0.08 8.71
CA GLY A 101 -13.65 0.27 10.16
C GLY A 101 -12.83 1.45 10.73
N GLN A 102 -11.70 1.18 11.37
CA GLN A 102 -10.78 2.20 11.90
C GLN A 102 -9.36 1.98 11.33
N SER A 103 -9.25 1.24 10.24
CA SER A 103 -7.98 0.80 9.67
C SER A 103 -7.64 1.60 8.42
N ARG A 104 -6.34 1.85 8.20
CA ARG A 104 -5.84 2.49 6.98
C ARG A 104 -5.74 1.47 5.84
N ALA A 105 -5.51 1.92 4.62
CA ALA A 105 -5.10 1.03 3.54
C ALA A 105 -3.63 0.61 3.70
N ALA A 106 -2.72 1.56 3.94
CA ALA A 106 -1.30 1.29 4.14
C ALA A 106 -0.59 2.33 5.02
N ARG A 107 0.51 1.91 5.66
CA ARG A 107 1.43 2.77 6.39
C ARG A 107 2.87 2.52 5.96
N VAL A 108 3.62 3.59 5.73
CA VAL A 108 5.05 3.55 5.40
C VAL A 108 5.83 4.28 6.48
N VAL A 109 6.86 3.66 7.05
CA VAL A 109 7.67 4.19 8.15
C VAL A 109 9.18 3.97 7.90
N ASN A 110 10.00 4.76 8.59
CA ASN A 110 11.46 4.63 8.70
C ASN A 110 12.22 4.35 7.38
N GLY A 111 12.11 5.25 6.39
CA GLY A 111 12.88 5.12 5.14
C GLY A 111 12.31 4.15 4.10
N GLY A 112 11.15 3.56 4.37
CA GLY A 112 10.45 2.67 3.43
C GLY A 112 9.85 3.38 2.21
N GLY A 113 9.58 2.58 1.18
CA GLY A 113 8.95 3.03 -0.06
C GLY A 113 7.68 2.26 -0.39
N LEU A 114 6.64 2.96 -0.82
CA LEU A 114 5.42 2.36 -1.36
C LEU A 114 5.15 2.90 -2.75
N ASP A 115 5.09 2.02 -3.73
CA ASP A 115 4.70 2.32 -5.11
C ASP A 115 3.33 1.71 -5.39
N ILE A 116 2.35 2.55 -5.72
CA ILE A 116 0.98 2.17 -6.02
C ILE A 116 0.72 2.48 -7.49
N LEU A 117 0.72 1.44 -8.32
CA LEU A 117 0.58 1.57 -9.76
C LEU A 117 -0.70 0.86 -10.23
N PHE A 118 -1.50 1.50 -11.09
CA PHE A 118 -2.72 0.90 -11.66
C PHE A 118 -3.67 0.32 -10.62
N SER A 119 -3.72 0.88 -9.41
CA SER A 119 -4.46 0.30 -8.29
C SER A 119 -5.64 1.17 -7.89
N TYR A 120 -6.66 0.55 -7.31
CA TYR A 120 -7.80 1.23 -6.71
C TYR A 120 -7.69 1.18 -5.19
N VAL A 121 -7.71 2.34 -4.55
CA VAL A 121 -7.69 2.43 -3.08
C VAL A 121 -9.01 3.03 -2.65
N HIS A 122 -9.88 2.17 -2.13
CA HIS A 122 -11.11 2.55 -1.46
C HIS A 122 -10.84 2.62 0.03
N ASP A 123 -11.22 3.71 0.67
CA ASP A 123 -11.14 3.82 2.13
C ASP A 123 -12.39 4.55 2.55
N THR A 124 -13.26 3.92 3.32
CA THR A 124 -14.51 4.57 3.77
C THR A 124 -14.43 5.07 5.21
N HIS A 125 -13.37 4.71 5.95
CA HIS A 125 -13.27 4.99 7.38
C HIS A 125 -11.81 5.04 7.88
N SER A 126 -11.20 6.23 7.84
CA SER A 126 -9.87 6.45 8.41
C SER A 126 -9.95 6.94 9.87
N ASN A 127 -9.08 6.37 10.71
CA ASN A 127 -8.92 6.74 12.12
C ASN A 127 -8.28 8.13 12.33
N ASN A 128 -8.18 8.56 13.59
CA ASN A 128 -7.60 9.85 13.97
C ASN A 128 -6.11 10.04 13.59
N GLY A 129 -5.41 9.00 13.14
CA GLY A 129 -3.97 9.04 12.89
C GLY A 129 -3.56 9.31 11.43
N GLY A 130 -4.50 9.55 10.52
CA GLY A 130 -4.19 9.92 9.13
C GLY A 130 -4.90 9.06 8.09
N GLY A 131 -5.05 9.61 6.89
CA GLY A 131 -5.78 9.07 5.74
C GLY A 131 -5.44 7.66 5.27
N ALA A 132 -5.99 7.26 4.13
CA ALA A 132 -5.82 5.93 3.53
C ALA A 132 -4.35 5.46 3.50
N VAL A 133 -3.40 6.38 3.25
CA VAL A 133 -1.96 6.14 3.27
C VAL A 133 -1.24 7.11 4.21
N ALA A 134 -0.54 6.58 5.21
CA ALA A 134 0.30 7.36 6.12
C ALA A 134 1.79 7.20 5.79
N VAL A 135 2.54 8.31 5.75
CA VAL A 135 3.95 8.36 5.30
C VAL A 135 4.84 8.96 6.38
N GLY A 136 5.76 8.16 6.90
CA GLY A 136 6.72 8.53 7.94
C GLY A 136 8.01 9.19 7.44
N ALA A 137 8.96 9.39 8.36
CA ALA A 137 10.22 10.09 8.07
C ALA A 137 11.11 9.33 7.10
N GLY A 138 11.65 10.08 6.14
CA GLY A 138 12.52 9.55 5.08
C GLY A 138 11.83 8.59 4.12
N SER A 139 10.52 8.41 4.25
CA SER A 139 9.74 7.51 3.43
C SER A 139 9.15 8.21 2.21
N PHE A 140 8.84 7.41 1.19
CA PHE A 140 8.23 7.92 -0.04
C PHE A 140 7.04 7.09 -0.47
N VAL A 141 6.04 7.76 -1.03
CA VAL A 141 4.91 7.16 -1.73
C VAL A 141 4.88 7.67 -3.15
N PHE A 142 4.89 6.75 -4.11
CA PHE A 142 4.60 7.05 -5.50
C PHE A 142 3.24 6.42 -5.84
N ALA A 143 2.31 7.22 -6.36
CA ALA A 143 1.07 6.69 -6.90
C ALA A 143 0.95 7.09 -8.36
N SER A 144 0.75 6.13 -9.26
CA SER A 144 0.48 6.46 -10.66
C SER A 144 -0.58 5.62 -11.32
N GLU A 145 -1.40 6.30 -12.13
CA GLU A 145 -2.55 5.68 -12.82
C GLU A 145 -3.52 5.00 -11.85
N SER A 146 -3.60 5.55 -10.64
CA SER A 146 -4.35 5.00 -9.51
C SER A 146 -5.59 5.86 -9.20
N LEU A 147 -6.62 5.23 -8.64
CA LEU A 147 -7.82 5.90 -8.17
C LEU A 147 -7.90 5.75 -6.65
N PHE A 148 -7.98 6.87 -5.94
CA PHE A 148 -8.27 6.92 -4.51
C PHE A 148 -9.68 7.42 -4.29
N GLU A 149 -10.46 6.69 -3.50
CA GLU A 149 -11.88 6.95 -3.31
C GLU A 149 -12.36 6.74 -1.88
N GLY A 150 -13.16 7.69 -1.38
CA GLY A 150 -14.03 7.46 -0.22
C GLY A 150 -13.56 8.00 1.14
N SER A 151 -12.35 8.53 1.27
CA SER A 151 -11.79 8.74 2.61
C SER A 151 -12.38 9.96 3.34
N THR A 152 -13.02 9.70 4.50
CA THR A 152 -13.40 10.70 5.51
C THR A 152 -12.57 10.52 6.78
N ALA A 153 -11.26 10.70 6.68
CA ALA A 153 -10.39 10.72 7.83
C ALA A 153 -10.72 11.89 8.78
N ALA A 154 -10.51 11.73 10.09
CA ALA A 154 -10.51 12.90 10.97
C ALA A 154 -9.42 13.90 10.57
N ARG A 155 -8.26 13.40 10.12
CA ARG A 155 -7.11 14.17 9.62
C ARG A 155 -6.51 13.49 8.38
N GLY A 156 -6.14 14.25 7.37
CA GLY A 156 -5.28 13.78 6.29
C GLY A 156 -5.89 12.97 5.16
N GLY A 157 -7.17 13.19 4.82
CA GLY A 157 -7.82 12.72 3.58
C GLY A 157 -7.33 11.37 3.06
N PHE A 158 -6.68 11.35 1.90
CA PHE A 158 -6.06 10.14 1.34
C PHE A 158 -4.62 9.93 1.80
N PHE A 159 -3.85 11.02 1.91
CA PHE A 159 -2.44 10.93 2.26
C PHE A 159 -2.11 11.83 3.45
N SER A 160 -1.39 11.26 4.40
CA SER A 160 -0.93 11.98 5.59
C SER A 160 0.57 11.79 5.77
N GLY A 161 1.35 12.86 5.55
CA GLY A 161 2.78 12.89 5.90
C GLY A 161 2.95 13.23 7.37
N THR A 162 3.54 12.34 8.18
CA THR A 162 3.63 12.52 9.64
C THR A 162 4.90 13.23 10.09
N THR A 163 5.79 13.60 9.16
CA THR A 163 7.10 14.20 9.44
C THR A 163 7.56 15.08 8.26
N ALA A 164 8.59 15.91 8.49
CA ALA A 164 9.07 16.92 7.53
C ALA A 164 9.67 16.35 6.23
N ASP A 165 10.11 15.09 6.23
CA ASP A 165 10.85 14.49 5.12
C ASP A 165 10.06 13.42 4.35
N ALA A 166 8.74 13.35 4.55
CA ALA A 166 7.87 12.47 3.81
C ALA A 166 7.64 12.98 2.37
N GLN A 167 7.82 12.12 1.38
CA GLN A 167 7.59 12.46 -0.03
C GLN A 167 6.37 11.74 -0.60
N ILE A 168 5.44 12.48 -1.20
CA ILE A 168 4.27 11.92 -1.90
C ILE A 168 4.28 12.46 -3.32
N ASN A 169 4.34 11.56 -4.30
CA ASN A 169 4.36 11.89 -5.72
C ASN A 169 3.18 11.21 -6.42
N LEU A 170 2.35 12.02 -7.08
CA LEU A 170 1.13 11.57 -7.74
C LEU A 170 1.24 11.84 -9.25
N ARG A 171 1.07 10.80 -10.07
CA ARG A 171 1.14 10.91 -11.55
C ARG A 171 -0.06 10.23 -12.19
N ARG A 172 -0.91 11.01 -12.89
CA ARG A 172 -2.17 10.48 -13.47
C ARG A 172 -3.06 9.78 -12.42
N THR A 173 -3.04 10.30 -11.20
CA THR A 173 -3.81 9.77 -10.07
C THR A 173 -5.09 10.57 -9.88
N THR A 174 -6.21 9.89 -9.70
CA THR A 174 -7.51 10.53 -9.41
C THR A 174 -7.82 10.42 -7.93
N LEU A 175 -8.18 11.54 -7.30
CA LEU A 175 -8.63 11.61 -5.91
C LEU A 175 -10.12 11.96 -5.90
N ARG A 176 -10.99 11.06 -5.43
CA ARG A 176 -12.45 11.22 -5.48
C ARG A 176 -13.06 11.11 -4.08
N ARG A 177 -13.74 12.16 -3.60
CA ARG A 177 -14.41 12.17 -2.27
C ARG A 177 -13.43 11.95 -1.09
N GLY A 178 -12.20 12.45 -1.18
CA GLY A 178 -11.21 12.37 -0.09
C GLY A 178 -11.12 13.68 0.69
N THR A 179 -12.07 13.92 1.58
CA THR A 179 -12.09 15.12 2.42
C THR A 179 -11.93 14.72 3.87
N ALA A 180 -10.97 15.32 4.57
CA ALA A 180 -10.90 15.21 6.01
C ALA A 180 -12.13 15.86 6.66
N THR A 181 -12.55 15.33 7.81
CA THR A 181 -13.69 15.86 8.56
C THR A 181 -13.30 16.94 9.58
N SER A 182 -12.00 17.09 9.91
CA SER A 182 -11.52 18.21 10.73
C SER A 182 -11.19 19.45 9.89
N GLY A 183 -11.34 20.63 10.50
CA GLY A 183 -11.12 21.93 9.84
C GLY A 183 -9.68 22.24 9.42
N GLY A 184 -8.72 21.33 9.65
CA GLY A 184 -7.31 21.46 9.24
C GLY A 184 -6.88 20.53 8.11
N GLY A 185 -7.72 19.58 7.69
CA GLY A 185 -7.31 18.54 6.72
C GLY A 185 -7.85 18.75 5.30
N GLY A 186 -7.08 18.29 4.32
CA GLY A 186 -7.48 18.19 2.91
C GLY A 186 -7.33 16.75 2.39
N ALA A 187 -7.39 16.56 1.07
CA ALA A 187 -7.10 15.25 0.46
C ALA A 187 -5.67 14.78 0.73
N ILE A 188 -4.76 15.72 1.00
CA ILE A 188 -3.38 15.50 1.41
C ILE A 188 -3.12 16.44 2.60
N GLU A 189 -2.56 15.92 3.69
CA GLU A 189 -2.14 16.73 4.84
C GLU A 189 -0.69 16.44 5.19
N SER A 190 0.03 17.49 5.58
CA SER A 190 1.30 17.38 6.28
C SER A 190 1.05 17.63 7.76
N LEU A 191 1.16 16.58 8.57
CA LEU A 191 1.09 16.63 10.03
C LEU A 191 2.45 17.00 10.62
N GLY A 192 3.12 18.01 10.04
CA GLY A 192 4.39 18.52 10.53
C GLY A 192 4.31 18.84 12.02
N SER A 193 5.33 18.41 12.76
CA SER A 193 5.54 18.75 14.18
C SER A 193 5.90 20.22 14.35
#